data_AF-A0A955BKK9-F1
#
_entry.id   AF-A0A955BKK9-F1
#
_cell.length_a   1.000
_cell.length_b   1.000
_cell.length_c   1.000
_cell.angle_alpha   90.00
_cell.angle_beta   90.00
_cell.angle_gamma   90.00
#
_symmetry.space_group_name_H-M   'P 1'
#
loop_
_entity.id
_entity.type
_entity.pdbx_description
1 polymer ?
#
loop_
_entity_poly.entity_id
_entity_poly.type
_entity_poly.pdbx_seq_one_letter_code
_entity_poly.pdbx_strand_id
1 'polypeptide(L)'
;RSATIYVSDVAPSSPDFVAVQWWGTLGGLHGLHPMPKKPGQRGERLHGQYYEASPGHAVELDRTLEPSTAQRWRALARQFGLGLDLLPDADGKATRGDFIRAAAQLGAAENGEK
;
A
#
# COMPACT_ATOMS: atom_id res chain seq x y z
N ARG A 1 10.32 16.87 0.48
CA ARG A 1 9.68 16.18 -0.66
C ARG A 1 8.39 15.58 -0.15
N SER A 2 7.23 15.98 -0.66
CA SER A 2 5.94 15.33 -0.36
C SER A 2 5.45 14.65 -1.64
N ALA A 3 4.89 13.45 -1.51
CA ALA A 3 4.21 12.75 -2.59
C ALA A 3 2.75 12.58 -2.15
N THR A 4 1.82 13.15 -2.90
CA THR A 4 0.39 12.85 -2.72
C THR A 4 0.12 11.51 -3.38
N ILE A 5 -0.19 10.49 -2.58
CA ILE A 5 -0.47 9.16 -3.10
C ILE A 5 -1.97 9.00 -3.27
N TYR A 6 -2.41 9.03 -4.53
CA TYR A 6 -3.77 8.72 -4.91
C TYR A 6 -3.90 7.22 -5.13
N VAL A 7 -4.65 6.57 -4.25
CA VAL A 7 -5.03 5.16 -4.37
C VAL A 7 -6.44 5.09 -4.95
N SER A 8 -6.62 4.34 -6.05
CA SER A 8 -7.89 4.33 -6.79
C SER A 8 -8.99 3.49 -6.15
N ASP A 9 -8.64 2.54 -5.28
CA ASP A 9 -9.55 1.55 -4.69
C ASP A 9 -9.82 1.75 -3.20
N VAL A 10 -9.32 2.85 -2.60
CA VAL A 10 -9.56 3.18 -1.18
C VAL A 10 -10.08 4.61 -1.08
N ALA A 11 -11.40 4.76 -1.01
CA ALA A 11 -12.07 6.06 -0.91
C ALA A 11 -11.79 6.75 0.45
N PRO A 12 -11.86 8.10 0.54
CA PRO A 12 -11.70 8.83 1.79
C PRO A 12 -12.65 8.41 2.92
N SER A 13 -13.83 7.86 2.58
CA SER A 13 -14.79 7.34 3.54
C SER A 13 -14.49 5.90 4.01
N SER A 14 -13.48 5.25 3.44
CA SER A 14 -13.10 3.89 3.84
C SER A 14 -12.48 3.89 5.24
N PRO A 15 -12.79 2.90 6.11
CA PRO A 15 -12.10 2.74 7.38
C PRO A 15 -10.58 2.53 7.23
N ASP A 16 -10.14 1.98 6.09
CA ASP A 16 -8.72 1.74 5.81
C ASP A 16 -7.99 2.97 5.26
N PHE A 17 -8.69 4.08 4.99
CA PHE A 17 -8.12 5.24 4.31
C PHE A 17 -6.88 5.79 5.04
N VAL A 18 -6.98 5.98 6.35
CA VAL A 18 -5.87 6.53 7.16
C VAL A 18 -4.68 5.56 7.19
N ALA A 19 -4.92 4.27 7.36
CA ALA A 19 -3.86 3.26 7.41
C ALA A 19 -3.10 3.19 6.07
N VAL A 20 -3.83 3.23 4.95
CA VAL A 20 -3.27 3.22 3.60
C VAL A 20 -2.47 4.49 3.31
N GLN A 21 -2.98 5.67 3.69
CA GLN A 21 -2.27 6.93 3.51
C GLN A 21 -0.99 6.99 4.36
N TRP A 22 -1.06 6.52 5.61
CA TRP A 22 0.10 6.43 6.50
C TRP A 22 1.18 5.50 5.91
N TRP A 23 0.81 4.28 5.51
CA TRP A 23 1.74 3.33 4.93
C TRP A 23 2.32 3.83 3.60
N GLY A 24 1.48 4.47 2.77
CA GLY A 24 1.91 5.13 1.55
C GLY A 24 2.95 6.22 1.82
N THR A 25 2.77 7.04 2.85
CA THR A 25 3.71 8.11 3.22
C THR A 25 5.10 7.57 3.57
N LEU A 26 5.18 6.36 4.15
CA LEU A 26 6.45 5.67 4.38
C LEU A 26 7.09 5.11 3.10
N GLY A 27 6.39 5.16 1.96
CA GLY A 27 6.82 4.58 0.68
C GLY A 27 6.31 3.16 0.46
N GLY A 28 5.40 2.65 1.30
CA GLY A 28 4.92 1.28 1.28
C GLY A 28 4.18 0.88 0.00
N LEU A 29 3.69 1.84 -0.78
CA LEU A 29 2.97 1.56 -2.03
C LEU A 29 3.87 1.55 -3.27
N HIS A 30 5.17 1.85 -3.12
CA HIS A 30 6.12 1.84 -4.23
C HIS A 30 6.39 0.42 -4.73
N GLY A 31 6.30 0.22 -6.05
CA GLY A 31 6.60 -1.06 -6.68
C GLY A 31 5.58 -2.17 -6.43
N LEU A 32 4.36 -1.82 -5.99
CA LEU A 32 3.24 -2.77 -5.90
C LEU A 32 2.80 -3.27 -7.28
N HIS A 33 2.90 -2.39 -8.28
CA HIS A 33 2.54 -2.71 -9.64
C HIS A 33 3.74 -2.55 -10.56
N PRO A 34 3.85 -3.38 -11.61
CA PRO A 34 4.91 -3.24 -12.58
C PRO A 34 4.83 -1.86 -13.23
N MET A 35 5.97 -1.21 -13.44
CA MET A 35 6.01 0.00 -14.24
C MET A 35 5.52 -0.31 -15.67
N PRO A 36 4.72 0.57 -16.28
CA PRO A 36 4.34 0.40 -17.67
C PRO A 36 5.59 0.35 -18.55
N LYS A 37 5.57 -0.54 -19.56
CA LYS A 37 6.70 -0.73 -20.49
C LYS A 37 7.07 0.54 -21.25
N LYS A 38 6.11 1.48 -21.40
CA LYS A 38 6.31 2.78 -22.03
C LYS A 38 5.87 3.90 -21.07
N PRO A 39 6.73 4.89 -20.80
CA PRO A 39 6.32 6.09 -20.06
C PRO A 39 5.11 6.76 -20.73
N GLY A 40 4.09 7.12 -19.94
CA GLY A 40 2.86 7.75 -20.44
C GLY A 40 1.77 6.81 -20.96
N GLN A 41 1.97 5.49 -20.91
CA GLN A 41 0.93 4.51 -21.20
C GLN A 41 -0.20 4.62 -20.16
N ARG A 42 -1.42 4.93 -20.62
CA ARG A 42 -2.65 4.99 -19.80
C ARG A 42 -3.36 3.62 -19.79
N GLY A 43 -4.36 3.46 -18.91
CA GLY A 43 -5.27 2.31 -18.91
C GLY A 43 -6.13 2.25 -20.18
N GLU A 44 -7.05 1.28 -20.29
CA GLU A 44 -7.91 1.20 -21.47
C GLU A 44 -8.72 2.48 -21.64
N ARG A 45 -8.90 2.91 -22.90
CA ARG A 45 -9.68 4.11 -23.19
C ARG A 45 -11.17 3.77 -23.06
N LEU A 46 -11.83 4.30 -22.04
CA LEU A 46 -13.25 4.11 -21.80
C LEU A 46 -14.08 4.88 -22.85
N HIS A 47 -14.03 6.22 -22.84
CA HIS A 47 -14.64 7.06 -23.86
C HIS A 47 -14.06 8.48 -23.86
N GLY A 48 -13.93 9.10 -25.05
CA GLY A 48 -13.39 10.46 -25.19
C GLY A 48 -11.99 10.61 -24.57
N GLN A 49 -11.86 11.52 -23.62
CA GLN A 49 -10.61 11.74 -22.85
C GLN A 49 -10.51 10.86 -21.58
N TYR A 50 -11.52 10.06 -21.27
CA TYR A 50 -11.55 9.21 -20.10
C TYR A 50 -10.89 7.87 -20.40
N TYR A 51 -9.92 7.51 -19.56
CA TYR A 51 -9.21 6.24 -19.55
C TYR A 51 -9.47 5.60 -18.19
N GLU A 52 -9.38 4.27 -18.13
CA GLU A 52 -9.29 3.58 -16.84
C GLU A 52 -8.16 4.19 -15.99
N ALA A 53 -8.29 4.06 -14.67
CA ALA A 53 -7.23 4.44 -13.75
C ALA A 53 -5.90 3.87 -14.26
N SER A 54 -4.85 4.70 -14.27
CA SER A 54 -3.54 4.24 -14.74
C SER A 54 -3.18 2.94 -14.01
N PRO A 55 -2.89 1.85 -14.74
CA PRO A 55 -2.57 0.57 -14.15
C PRO A 55 -1.55 0.77 -13.04
N GLY A 56 -1.90 0.33 -11.84
CA GLY A 56 -1.01 0.35 -10.69
C GLY A 56 -1.19 1.44 -9.65
N HIS A 57 -2.38 2.04 -9.55
CA HIS A 57 -2.77 2.90 -8.43
C HIS A 57 -3.73 2.21 -7.45
N ALA A 58 -4.00 0.92 -7.60
CA ALA A 58 -4.79 0.15 -6.63
C ALA A 58 -3.90 -0.47 -5.55
N VAL A 59 -4.32 -0.49 -4.30
CA VAL A 59 -3.62 -1.23 -3.23
C VAL A 59 -4.03 -2.70 -3.24
N GLU A 60 -5.27 -2.99 -3.65
CA GLU A 60 -5.90 -4.31 -3.65
C GLU A 60 -5.87 -4.91 -2.25
N LEU A 61 -6.57 -4.29 -1.29
CA LEU A 61 -6.47 -4.66 0.13
C LEU A 61 -6.80 -6.13 0.39
N ASP A 62 -7.75 -6.71 -0.35
CA ASP A 62 -8.14 -8.12 -0.21
C ASP A 62 -7.19 -9.10 -0.92
N ARG A 63 -6.22 -8.61 -1.69
CA ARG A 63 -5.25 -9.46 -2.37
C ARG A 63 -4.33 -10.11 -1.35
N THR A 64 -4.10 -11.42 -1.52
CA THR A 64 -3.14 -12.17 -0.73
C THR A 64 -1.77 -11.50 -0.76
N LEU A 65 -1.13 -11.44 0.41
CA LEU A 65 0.18 -10.86 0.58
C LEU A 65 1.24 -11.77 -0.06
N GLU A 66 1.75 -11.36 -1.21
CA GLU A 66 2.79 -12.09 -1.91
C GLU A 66 4.14 -12.02 -1.17
N PRO A 67 4.96 -13.10 -1.16
CA PRO A 67 6.24 -13.13 -0.44
C PRO A 67 7.20 -11.99 -0.78
N SER A 68 7.28 -11.59 -2.05
CA SER A 68 8.13 -10.48 -2.51
C SER A 68 7.65 -9.13 -1.97
N THR A 69 6.34 -8.95 -1.82
CA THR A 69 5.74 -7.75 -1.24
C THR A 69 5.94 -7.73 0.27
N ALA A 70 5.69 -8.85 0.96
CA ALA A 70 5.97 -9.00 2.39
C ALA A 70 7.42 -8.71 2.73
N GLN A 71 8.38 -9.21 1.94
CA GLN A 71 9.81 -8.95 2.16
C GLN A 71 10.14 -7.46 2.09
N ARG A 72 9.65 -6.75 1.05
CA ARG A 72 9.87 -5.31 0.89
C ARG A 72 9.23 -4.52 2.03
N TRP A 73 8.00 -4.88 2.39
CA TRP A 73 7.25 -4.22 3.45
C TRP A 73 7.85 -4.45 4.83
N ARG A 74 8.35 -5.65 5.13
CA ARG A 74 9.09 -5.92 6.38
C ARG A 74 10.43 -5.19 6.44
N ALA A 75 11.13 -5.06 5.32
CA ALA A 75 12.35 -4.24 5.27
C ALA A 75 12.04 -2.77 5.57
N LEU A 76 10.94 -2.24 5.03
CA LEU A 76 10.47 -0.89 5.33
C LEU A 76 10.04 -0.74 6.79
N ALA A 77 9.26 -1.68 7.31
CA ALA A 77 8.84 -1.71 8.70
C ALA A 77 10.03 -1.69 9.67
N ARG A 78 11.09 -2.46 9.37
CA ARG A 78 12.35 -2.45 10.13
C ARG A 78 13.02 -1.08 10.10
N GLN A 79 13.05 -0.41 8.95
CA GLN A 79 13.64 0.92 8.80
C GLN A 79 12.94 1.96 9.69
N PHE A 80 11.64 1.79 9.93
CA PHE A 80 10.83 2.67 10.77
C PHE A 80 10.62 2.12 12.21
N GLY A 81 11.35 1.09 12.62
CA GLY A 81 11.32 0.59 14.00
C GLY A 81 10.11 -0.26 14.38
N LEU A 82 9.24 -0.64 13.44
CA LEU A 82 8.03 -1.40 13.76
C LEU A 82 8.36 -2.84 14.21
N GLY A 83 7.65 -3.31 15.24
CA GLY A 83 7.77 -4.68 15.76
C GLY A 83 7.42 -5.75 14.72
N LEU A 84 8.44 -6.32 14.08
CA LEU A 84 8.27 -7.24 12.94
C LEU A 84 7.52 -8.54 13.29
N ASP A 85 7.60 -8.97 14.54
CA ASP A 85 6.95 -10.18 15.05
C ASP A 85 5.42 -10.03 15.13
N LEU A 86 4.93 -8.78 15.13
CA LEU A 86 3.51 -8.44 15.15
C LEU A 86 2.95 -8.19 13.75
N LEU A 87 3.79 -8.26 12.71
CA LEU A 87 3.38 -8.06 11.33
C LEU A 87 3.06 -9.40 10.65
N PRO A 88 1.94 -9.48 9.90
CA PRO A 88 1.56 -10.67 9.15
C PRO A 88 2.67 -11.17 8.22
N ASP A 89 2.79 -12.50 8.14
CA ASP A 89 3.63 -13.21 7.20
C ASP A 89 2.91 -13.48 5.87
N ALA A 90 3.68 -13.74 4.80
CA ALA A 90 3.12 -14.20 3.52
C ALA A 90 2.81 -15.71 3.58
N ASP A 91 1.81 -16.08 4.37
CA ASP A 91 1.40 -17.47 4.63
C ASP A 91 0.36 -18.02 3.63
N GLY A 92 0.02 -17.23 2.61
CA GLY A 92 -1.02 -17.54 1.63
C GLY A 92 -2.45 -17.22 2.10
N LYS A 93 -2.64 -16.71 3.32
CA LYS A 93 -3.93 -16.28 3.88
C LYS A 93 -3.97 -14.80 4.19
N ALA A 94 -2.88 -14.25 4.74
CA ALA A 94 -2.77 -12.84 5.05
C ALA A 94 -2.95 -12.00 3.79
N THR A 95 -3.70 -10.90 3.91
CA THR A 95 -3.94 -9.97 2.83
C THR A 95 -3.01 -8.75 2.92
N ARG A 96 -2.93 -7.98 1.84
CA ARG A 96 -2.26 -6.67 1.86
C ARG A 96 -2.88 -5.74 2.91
N GLY A 97 -4.20 -5.76 3.03
CA GLY A 97 -4.94 -4.99 4.01
C GLY A 97 -4.59 -5.37 5.45
N ASP A 98 -4.46 -6.67 5.75
CA ASP A 98 -4.06 -7.13 7.09
C ASP A 98 -2.69 -6.56 7.50
N PHE A 99 -1.72 -6.60 6.59
CA PHE A 99 -0.39 -6.06 6.87
C PHE A 99 -0.43 -4.54 7.09
N ILE A 100 -1.11 -3.80 6.21
CA ILE A 100 -1.19 -2.34 6.28
C ILE A 100 -1.86 -1.90 7.59
N ARG A 101 -2.98 -2.56 7.97
CA ARG A 101 -3.67 -2.30 9.23
C ARG A 101 -2.77 -2.57 10.44
N ALA A 102 -2.10 -3.71 10.48
CA ALA A 102 -1.18 -4.05 11.56
C ALA A 102 -0.02 -3.03 11.68
N ALA A 103 0.61 -2.67 10.55
CA ALA A 103 1.68 -1.69 10.54
C ALA A 103 1.23 -0.31 11.03
N ALA A 104 0.05 0.16 10.60
CA ALA A 104 -0.51 1.43 11.04
C ALA A 104 -0.84 1.45 12.53
N GLN A 105 -1.35 0.33 13.08
CA GLN A 105 -1.60 0.19 14.51
C GLN A 105 -0.31 0.26 15.33
N LEU A 106 0.76 -0.42 14.90
CA LEU A 106 2.07 -0.34 15.55
C LEU A 106 2.64 1.08 15.49
N GLY A 107 2.56 1.73 14.33
CA GLY A 107 3.00 3.11 14.17
C GLY A 107 2.21 4.10 15.03
N ALA A 108 0.91 3.88 15.23
CA ALA A 108 0.11 4.70 16.14
C ALA A 108 0.49 4.50 17.61
N ALA A 109 0.79 3.25 18.02
CA ALA A 109 1.20 2.93 19.39
C ALA A 109 2.52 3.61 19.77
N GLU A 110 3.53 3.61 18.87
CA GLU A 110 4.82 4.28 19.15
C GLU A 110 4.71 5.80 19.29
N ASN A 111 3.73 6.43 18.65
CA ASN A 111 3.51 7.88 18.74
C ASN A 111 2.67 8.28 19.97
N GLY A 112 1.96 7.34 20.59
CA GLY A 112 1.15 7.56 21.80
C GLY A 112 1.93 7.41 23.11
N GLU A 113 3.14 6.86 23.08
CA GLU A 113 4.04 6.69 24.23
C GLU A 113 5.04 7.85 24.42
N LYS A 114 4.88 8.96 23.68
CA LYS A 114 5.71 10.16 23.82
C LYS A 114 4.99 11.34 24.47
#